data_AF-A0A840C3Z5-F1
#
_entry.id   AF-A0A840C3Z5-F1
#
_cell.length_a   1.000
_cell.length_b   1.000
_cell.length_c   1.000
_cell.angle_alpha   90.00
_cell.angle_beta   90.00
_cell.angle_gamma   90.00
#
_symmetry.space_group_name_H-M   'P 1'
#
loop_
_entity.id
_entity.type
_entity.pdbx_description
1 polymer ?
#
loop_
_entity_poly.entity_id
_entity_poly.type
_entity_poly.pdbx_seq_one_letter_code
_entity_poly.pdbx_strand_id
1 'polypeptide(L)'
;MIDATSRRTVLLLSLAAGFGLWAVAFVVLYAMLSVGCAFGWDRGSLVLGLSLQRLQLLLLLGIFLALHVALVVGLKARQSRADAATDRFLRSAARLAAIAALAASVFTYFGAVVLTTCNP
;
A
#
# COMPACT_ATOMS: atom_id res chain seq x y z
N MET A 1 13.41 23.68 -15.36
CA MET A 1 12.38 24.48 -14.65
C MET A 1 11.09 23.69 -14.67
N ILE A 2 10.60 23.26 -13.51
CA ILE A 2 9.25 22.69 -13.40
C ILE A 2 8.31 23.88 -13.26
N ASP A 3 7.35 24.01 -14.17
CA ASP A 3 6.34 25.06 -14.14
C ASP A 3 5.54 24.99 -12.81
N ALA A 4 5.13 26.14 -12.27
CA ALA A 4 4.46 26.24 -10.96
C ALA A 4 3.18 25.39 -10.93
N THR A 5 2.50 25.30 -12.07
CA THR A 5 1.32 24.47 -12.33
C THR A 5 1.63 22.97 -12.19
N SER A 6 2.72 22.51 -12.81
CA SER A 6 3.17 21.11 -12.74
C SER A 6 3.53 20.71 -11.31
N ARG A 7 4.17 21.61 -10.55
CA ARG A 7 4.54 21.37 -9.15
C ARG A 7 3.32 21.13 -8.25
N ARG A 8 2.24 21.90 -8.44
CA ARG A 8 0.98 21.74 -7.68
C ARG A 8 0.26 20.44 -8.03
N THR A 9 0.21 20.06 -9.30
CA THR A 9 -0.38 18.78 -9.72
C THR A 9 0.32 17.60 -9.04
N VAL A 10 1.67 17.61 -9.00
CA VAL A 10 2.44 16.57 -8.31
C VAL A 10 2.12 16.52 -6.81
N LEU A 11 1.93 17.66 -6.15
CA LEU A 11 1.54 17.72 -4.74
C LEU A 11 0.13 17.16 -4.49
N LEU A 12 -0.83 17.49 -5.36
CA LEU A 12 -2.19 16.96 -5.28
C LEU A 12 -2.21 15.44 -5.51
N LEU A 13 -1.46 14.96 -6.50
CA LEU A 13 -1.29 13.51 -6.73
C LEU A 13 -0.64 12.83 -5.52
N SER A 14 0.34 13.48 -4.88
CA SER A 14 0.98 12.96 -3.66
C SER A 14 0.00 12.83 -2.49
N LEU A 15 -1.03 13.69 -2.44
CA LEU A 15 -2.09 13.63 -1.43
C LEU A 15 -2.93 12.36 -1.58
N ALA A 16 -3.29 12.02 -2.82
CA ALA A 16 -4.09 10.85 -3.15
C ALA A 16 -3.26 9.55 -3.17
N ALA A 17 -1.95 9.64 -3.34
CA ALA A 17 -1.08 8.48 -3.56
C ALA A 17 -1.14 7.44 -2.42
N GLY A 18 -1.24 7.87 -1.16
CA GLY A 18 -1.32 6.97 -0.01
C GLY A 18 -2.56 6.07 -0.05
N PHE A 19 -3.75 6.69 -0.07
CA PHE A 19 -5.01 5.94 -0.14
C PHE A 19 -5.22 5.25 -1.50
N GLY A 20 -4.69 5.81 -2.58
CA GLY A 20 -4.69 5.15 -3.89
C GLY A 20 -3.89 3.84 -3.88
N LEU A 21 -2.70 3.85 -3.28
CA LEU A 21 -1.89 2.65 -3.12
C LEU A 21 -2.56 1.62 -2.21
N TRP A 22 -3.21 2.07 -1.12
CA TRP A 22 -4.02 1.20 -0.27
C TRP A 22 -5.19 0.55 -1.03
N ALA A 23 -5.93 1.31 -1.82
CA ALA A 23 -7.04 0.79 -2.61
C ALA A 23 -6.58 -0.25 -3.64
N VAL A 24 -5.48 0.02 -4.35
CA VAL A 24 -4.90 -0.93 -5.31
C VAL A 24 -4.45 -2.21 -4.60
N ALA A 25 -3.77 -2.08 -3.45
CA ALA A 25 -3.36 -3.23 -2.65
C ALA A 25 -4.56 -4.09 -2.22
N PHE A 26 -5.64 -3.45 -1.78
CA PHE A 26 -6.87 -4.15 -1.39
C PHE A 26 -7.46 -4.94 -2.55
N VAL A 27 -7.63 -4.31 -3.72
CA VAL A 27 -8.20 -4.97 -4.91
C VAL A 27 -7.33 -6.15 -5.35
N VAL A 28 -6.01 -5.97 -5.43
CA VAL A 28 -5.09 -7.03 -5.87
C VAL A 28 -5.09 -8.20 -4.88
N LEU A 29 -4.97 -7.94 -3.59
CA LEU A 29 -4.98 -8.99 -2.57
C LEU A 29 -6.30 -9.76 -2.55
N TYR A 30 -7.43 -9.05 -2.65
CA TYR A 30 -8.75 -9.67 -2.67
C TYR A 30 -8.99 -10.52 -3.93
N ALA A 31 -8.59 -10.01 -5.10
CA ALA A 31 -8.67 -10.76 -6.35
C ALA A 31 -7.82 -12.03 -6.27
N MET A 32 -6.58 -11.92 -5.79
CA MET A 32 -5.67 -13.07 -5.74
C MET A 32 -6.05 -14.09 -4.66
N LEU A 33 -6.68 -13.65 -3.57
CA LEU A 33 -7.34 -14.52 -2.61
C LEU A 33 -8.42 -15.35 -3.30
N SER A 34 -9.32 -14.70 -4.03
CA SER A 34 -10.43 -15.36 -4.73
C SER A 34 -9.93 -16.35 -5.80
N VAL A 35 -8.94 -15.93 -6.60
CA VAL A 35 -8.28 -16.78 -7.60
C VAL A 35 -7.69 -18.02 -6.94
N GLY A 36 -6.86 -17.87 -5.91
CA GLY A 36 -6.19 -19.02 -5.32
C GLY A 36 -7.14 -19.99 -4.60
N CYS A 37 -8.27 -19.51 -4.05
CA CYS A 37 -9.29 -20.43 -3.54
C CYS A 37 -10.02 -21.17 -4.69
N ALA A 38 -10.35 -20.50 -5.80
CA ALA A 38 -10.99 -21.13 -6.95
C ALA A 38 -10.11 -22.19 -7.63
N PHE A 39 -8.80 -21.95 -7.71
CA PHE A 39 -7.82 -22.88 -8.28
C PHE A 39 -7.25 -23.88 -7.26
N GLY A 40 -7.71 -23.87 -6.00
CA GLY A 40 -7.31 -24.83 -4.97
C GLY A 40 -5.86 -24.70 -4.52
N TRP A 41 -5.27 -23.50 -4.60
CA TRP A 41 -3.90 -23.20 -4.16
C TRP A 41 -3.70 -23.32 -2.64
N ASP A 42 -4.79 -23.52 -1.89
CA ASP A 42 -4.78 -23.82 -0.45
C ASP A 42 -4.57 -25.31 -0.14
N ARG A 43 -4.87 -26.22 -1.09
CA ARG A 43 -4.97 -27.68 -0.89
C ARG A 43 -3.61 -28.42 -0.85
N GLY A 44 -2.49 -27.72 -0.84
CA GLY A 44 -1.15 -28.32 -0.77
C GLY A 44 -0.14 -27.42 -0.08
N SER A 45 0.72 -28.01 0.77
CA SER A 45 1.86 -27.31 1.38
C SER A 45 3.08 -27.39 0.47
N LEU A 46 3.65 -26.26 0.09
CA LEU A 46 4.84 -26.22 -0.77
C LEU A 46 6.13 -26.08 0.03
N VAL A 47 6.26 -25.01 0.82
CA VAL A 47 7.50 -24.63 1.51
C VAL A 47 7.15 -24.20 2.94
N LEU A 48 7.90 -24.69 3.93
CA LEU A 48 7.75 -24.36 5.36
C LEU A 48 6.33 -24.62 5.94
N GLY A 49 5.56 -25.54 5.35
CA GLY A 49 4.17 -25.80 5.76
C GLY A 49 3.16 -24.73 5.31
N LEU A 50 3.58 -23.76 4.49
CA LEU A 50 2.69 -22.77 3.89
C LEU A 50 2.14 -23.26 2.55
N SER A 51 0.86 -22.98 2.30
CA SER A 51 0.23 -23.19 1.00
C SER A 51 0.71 -22.15 -0.01
N LEU A 52 0.61 -22.46 -1.31
CA LEU A 52 0.92 -21.51 -2.38
C LEU A 52 0.13 -20.21 -2.17
N GLN A 53 -1.14 -20.37 -1.80
CA GLN A 53 -2.07 -19.30 -1.51
C GLN A 53 -1.55 -18.32 -0.46
N ARG A 54 -1.07 -18.84 0.68
CA ARG A 54 -0.54 -17.98 1.75
C ARG A 54 0.75 -17.30 1.34
N LEU A 55 1.65 -18.03 0.67
CA LEU A 55 2.93 -17.48 0.25
C LEU A 55 2.75 -16.31 -0.71
N GLN A 56 1.87 -16.44 -1.71
CA GLN A 56 1.64 -15.35 -2.67
C GLN A 56 1.02 -14.10 -2.02
N LEU A 57 0.09 -14.27 -1.07
CA LEU A 57 -0.58 -13.16 -0.39
C LEU A 57 0.41 -12.42 0.50
N LEU A 58 1.28 -13.14 1.22
CA LEU A 58 2.34 -12.54 2.03
C LEU A 58 3.37 -11.79 1.17
N LEU A 59 3.73 -12.33 0.01
CA LEU A 59 4.62 -11.65 -0.93
C LEU A 59 4.00 -10.36 -1.48
N LEU A 60 2.76 -10.42 -1.95
CA LEU A 60 2.03 -9.24 -2.43
C LEU A 60 1.89 -8.18 -1.33
N LEU A 61 1.49 -8.59 -0.12
CA LEU A 61 1.38 -7.72 1.03
C LEU A 61 2.73 -7.07 1.36
N GLY A 62 3.82 -7.85 1.36
CA GLY A 62 5.17 -7.36 1.58
C GLY A 62 5.59 -6.31 0.55
N ILE A 63 5.29 -6.53 -0.73
CA ILE A 63 5.55 -5.58 -1.82
C ILE A 63 4.76 -4.29 -1.60
N PHE A 64 3.46 -4.36 -1.31
CA PHE A 64 2.64 -3.17 -1.09
C PHE A 64 3.02 -2.38 0.17
N LEU A 65 3.44 -3.07 1.24
CA LEU A 65 3.98 -2.43 2.44
C LEU A 65 5.32 -1.75 2.15
N ALA A 66 6.22 -2.41 1.41
CA ALA A 66 7.49 -1.82 1.00
C ALA A 66 7.28 -0.57 0.13
N LEU A 67 6.34 -0.61 -0.81
CA LEU A 67 5.95 0.54 -1.64
C LEU A 67 5.37 1.67 -0.79
N HIS A 68 4.52 1.38 0.19
CA HIS A 68 3.98 2.38 1.11
C HIS A 68 5.08 3.05 1.95
N VAL A 69 5.99 2.25 2.51
CA VAL A 69 7.12 2.78 3.28
C VAL A 69 8.01 3.65 2.40
N ALA A 70 8.32 3.21 1.18
CA ALA A 70 9.07 3.99 0.21
C ALA A 70 8.36 5.31 -0.14
N LEU A 71 7.03 5.31 -0.28
CA LEU A 71 6.24 6.53 -0.49
C LEU A 71 6.36 7.48 0.70
N VAL A 72 6.16 7.01 1.93
CA VAL A 72 6.25 7.84 3.15
C VAL A 72 7.66 8.43 3.31
N VAL A 73 8.70 7.62 3.12
CA VAL A 73 10.11 8.07 3.19
C VAL A 73 10.43 9.05 2.07
N GLY A 74 9.96 8.80 0.85
CA GLY A 74 10.13 9.69 -0.30
C GLY A 74 9.47 11.05 -0.10
N LEU A 75 8.25 11.09 0.47
CA LEU A 75 7.57 12.32 0.88
C LEU A 75 8.30 13.03 2.04
N LYS A 76 9.06 12.28 2.84
CA LYS A 76 9.96 12.85 3.86
C LYS A 76 11.18 13.53 3.28
N ALA A 77 11.89 12.84 2.41
CA ALA A 77 13.11 13.36 1.79
C ALA A 77 12.86 14.60 0.91
N ARG A 78 11.69 14.72 0.30
CA ARG A 78 11.33 15.84 -0.59
C ARG A 78 10.87 17.12 0.13
N GLN A 79 10.95 17.17 1.46
CA GLN A 79 10.55 18.34 2.23
C GLN A 79 11.65 19.40 2.22
N SER A 80 11.49 20.45 1.42
CA SER A 80 12.41 21.59 1.41
C SER A 80 11.96 22.69 2.38
N ARG A 81 12.91 23.35 3.06
CA ARG A 81 12.62 24.48 3.96
C ARG A 81 12.17 25.75 3.21
N ALA A 82 12.46 25.83 1.91
CA ALA A 82 12.18 27.00 1.05
C ALA A 82 10.75 27.01 0.44
N ASP A 83 9.87 26.09 0.83
CA ASP A 83 8.53 26.00 0.24
C ASP A 83 7.56 27.04 0.82
N ALA A 84 6.72 27.61 -0.05
CA ALA A 84 5.60 28.48 0.32
C ALA A 84 4.65 27.78 1.32
N ALA A 85 3.91 28.57 2.12
CA ALA A 85 3.06 28.04 3.19
C ALA A 85 2.05 26.97 2.70
N THR A 86 1.42 27.20 1.55
CA THR A 86 0.46 26.26 0.92
C THR A 86 1.11 24.95 0.53
N ASP A 87 2.29 24.98 -0.10
CA ASP A 87 3.03 23.77 -0.50
C ASP A 87 3.45 22.96 0.73
N ARG A 88 3.82 23.65 1.82
CA ARG A 88 4.15 23.02 3.10
C ARG A 88 2.96 22.31 3.72
N PHE A 89 1.78 22.93 3.68
CA PHE A 89 0.53 22.31 4.13
C PHE A 89 0.20 21.07 3.30
N LEU A 90 0.21 21.16 1.96
CA LEU A 90 -0.07 20.03 1.07
C LEU A 90 0.88 18.86 1.29
N ARG A 91 2.19 19.11 1.46
CA ARG A 91 3.16 18.06 1.78
C ARG A 91 2.91 17.40 3.14
N SER A 92 2.56 18.20 4.14
CA SER A 92 2.25 17.68 5.48
C SER A 92 0.99 16.81 5.45
N ALA A 93 -0.07 17.31 4.80
CA ALA A 93 -1.31 16.57 4.61
C ALA A 93 -1.08 15.27 3.80
N ALA A 94 -0.27 15.31 2.74
CA ALA A 94 0.07 14.12 1.96
C ALA A 94 0.81 13.08 2.82
N ARG A 95 1.75 13.51 3.68
CA ARG A 95 2.46 12.60 4.58
C ARG A 95 1.52 12.01 5.63
N LEU A 96 0.67 12.82 6.25
CA LEU A 96 -0.31 12.34 7.23
C LEU A 96 -1.30 11.36 6.60
N ALA A 97 -1.77 11.64 5.39
CA ALA A 97 -2.62 10.74 4.62
C ALA A 97 -1.91 9.42 4.30
N ALA A 98 -0.64 9.46 3.90
CA ALA A 98 0.15 8.26 3.65
C ALA A 98 0.40 7.43 4.92
N ILE A 99 0.62 8.07 6.08
CA ILE A 99 0.74 7.39 7.38
C ILE A 99 -0.61 6.77 7.79
N ALA A 100 -1.72 7.50 7.61
CA ALA A 100 -3.06 6.98 7.88
C ALA A 100 -3.39 5.78 6.99
N ALA A 101 -3.04 5.84 5.70
CA ALA A 101 -3.20 4.72 4.77
C ALA A 101 -2.34 3.50 5.16
N LEU A 102 -1.13 3.72 5.67
CA LEU A 102 -0.29 2.65 6.20
C LEU A 102 -0.91 2.01 7.44
N ALA A 103 -1.42 2.80 8.39
CA ALA A 103 -2.12 2.28 9.55
C ALA A 103 -3.39 1.49 9.15
N ALA A 104 -4.15 2.00 8.19
CA ALA A 104 -5.30 1.32 7.62
C ALA A 104 -4.89 0.01 6.93
N SER A 105 -3.76 -0.02 6.22
CA SER A 105 -3.20 -1.24 5.60
C SER A 105 -2.91 -2.30 6.65
N VAL A 106 -2.19 -1.94 7.71
CA VAL A 106 -1.85 -2.87 8.80
C VAL A 106 -3.13 -3.43 9.43
N PHE A 107 -4.09 -2.57 9.75
CA PHE A 107 -5.36 -3.00 10.34
C PHE A 107 -6.17 -3.91 9.42
N THR A 108 -6.29 -3.55 8.14
CA THR A 108 -7.12 -4.28 7.16
C THR A 108 -6.52 -5.64 6.82
N TYR A 109 -5.20 -5.70 6.62
CA TYR A 109 -4.52 -6.90 6.15
C TYR A 109 -4.06 -7.82 7.28
N PHE A 110 -4.15 -7.38 8.55
CA PHE A 110 -3.87 -8.24 9.70
C PHE A 110 -4.70 -9.53 9.66
N GLY A 111 -5.99 -9.42 9.29
CA GLY A 111 -6.87 -10.58 9.15
C GLY A 111 -6.37 -11.60 8.13
N ALA A 112 -5.76 -11.16 7.03
CA ALA A 112 -5.24 -12.05 5.99
C ALA A 112 -4.05 -12.91 6.46
N VAL A 113 -3.34 -12.47 7.51
CA VAL A 113 -2.22 -13.21 8.10
C VAL A 113 -2.70 -14.21 9.16
N VAL A 114 -3.73 -13.85 9.93
CA VAL A 114 -4.19 -14.64 11.08
C VAL A 114 -5.26 -15.67 10.71
N LEU A 115 -6.17 -15.33 9.79
CA LEU A 115 -7.31 -16.20 9.48
C LEU A 115 -6.97 -17.28 8.45
N THR A 116 -7.78 -18.33 8.45
CA THR A 116 -7.86 -19.30 7.35
C THR A 116 -8.45 -18.61 6.12
N THR A 117 -7.72 -18.64 5.00
CA THR A 117 -8.03 -17.86 3.81
C THR A 117 -9.12 -18.47 2.93
N CYS A 118 -9.24 -19.79 2.92
CA CYS A 118 -10.28 -20.51 2.19
C CYS A 118 -11.00 -21.39 3.21
N ASN A 119 -12.34 -21.35 3.22
CA ASN A 119 -13.13 -22.35 3.93
C ASN A 119 -13.34 -23.54 2.99
N PRO A 120 -13.15 -24.79 3.45
CA PRO A 120 -13.39 -25.99 2.64
C PRO A 120 -14.86 -26.13 2.22
#